data_AF-A0A2V1EB97-F1
#
_entry.id   AF-A0A2V1EB97-F1
#
_cell.length_a   1.000
_cell.length_b   1.000
_cell.length_c   1.000
_cell.angle_alpha   90.00
_cell.angle_beta   90.00
_cell.angle_gamma   90.00
#
_symmetry.space_group_name_H-M   'P 1'
#
loop_
_entity.id
_entity.type
_entity.pdbx_description
1 polymer ?
#
loop_
_entity_poly.entity_id
_entity_poly.type
_entity_poly.pdbx_seq_one_letter_code
_entity_poly.pdbx_strand_id
1 'polypeptide(L)'
;MALIDKVPGDLNLFIGGMFTLRRRDALQQANITHVLSVLRLPLDQDLFAPFKHMVVEVDDVEDENLLEHLPATNRFIQEGLDGGGGVLVHCAMGKSRSATCVVAYLMHKYNINVSEALDQVRQARSIVEPNEGFMKQLEMYGQMNTPDNIEETPAYQRWVYQREVELSRACGQAPEAEKIRFEDEHVTDQTPSFELRCRKCRRPLATSQFLIPHTPTTMFNNRTNKPPSDCAHYFLDPLSWMRPELEQGKLDGRLECPKCNTNVGKYAWQGMQCSCSEWVVPGISLAKSRIDESKKSAVTEIRRPPGMNNL
;
A
#
# COMPACT_ATOMS: atom_id res chain seq x y z
N MET A 1 -19.90 5.41 -39.25
CA MET A 1 -19.03 6.25 -38.41
C MET A 1 -18.07 5.33 -37.69
N ALA A 2 -16.76 5.57 -37.77
CA ALA A 2 -15.81 4.76 -37.02
C ALA A 2 -15.90 5.15 -35.55
N LEU A 3 -16.67 4.39 -34.76
CA LEU A 3 -16.83 4.64 -33.33
C LEU A 3 -15.48 4.45 -32.63
N ILE A 4 -15.03 5.47 -31.92
CA ILE A 4 -14.13 5.32 -30.79
C ILE A 4 -14.99 5.28 -29.53
N ASP A 5 -14.55 4.53 -28.52
CA ASP A 5 -15.39 4.26 -27.36
C ASP A 5 -15.34 5.45 -26.40
N LYS A 6 -16.38 6.29 -26.45
CA LYS A 6 -16.56 7.42 -25.54
C LYS A 6 -17.16 6.93 -24.23
N VAL A 7 -16.49 7.21 -23.11
CA VAL A 7 -17.02 6.94 -21.76
C VAL A 7 -18.33 7.72 -21.57
N PRO A 8 -19.41 7.11 -21.07
CA PRO A 8 -20.68 7.82 -20.89
C PRO A 8 -20.51 9.02 -19.96
N GLY A 9 -21.22 10.10 -20.24
CA GLY A 9 -21.19 11.32 -19.45
C GLY A 9 -20.99 12.58 -20.30
N ASP A 10 -20.73 13.68 -19.61
CA ASP A 10 -20.46 15.00 -20.18
C ASP A 10 -19.01 15.16 -20.67
N LEU A 11 -18.10 14.34 -20.16
CA LEU A 11 -16.68 14.40 -20.51
C LEU A 11 -16.40 13.89 -21.93
N ASN A 12 -15.48 14.53 -22.63
CA ASN A 12 -14.89 14.03 -23.86
C ASN A 12 -13.73 13.06 -23.55
N LEU A 13 -14.02 12.01 -22.77
CA LEU A 13 -13.07 10.98 -22.37
C LEU A 13 -13.32 9.71 -23.17
N PHE A 14 -12.25 9.15 -23.75
CA PHE A 14 -12.30 8.00 -24.64
C PHE A 14 -11.32 6.91 -24.20
N ILE A 15 -11.69 5.66 -24.40
CA ILE A 15 -10.85 4.49 -24.11
C ILE A 15 -10.61 3.66 -25.38
N GLY A 16 -9.42 3.09 -25.53
CA GLY A 16 -9.12 2.29 -26.71
C GLY A 16 -7.91 1.37 -26.60
N GLY A 17 -7.72 0.56 -27.64
CA GLY A 17 -6.48 -0.17 -27.87
C GLY A 17 -5.56 0.54 -28.84
N MET A 18 -4.39 -0.04 -29.12
CA MET A 18 -3.37 0.54 -30.00
C MET A 18 -3.91 0.88 -31.40
N PHE A 19 -4.82 0.04 -31.93
CA PHE A 19 -5.39 0.25 -33.25
C PHE A 19 -6.34 1.46 -33.33
N THR A 20 -6.79 2.01 -32.20
CA THR A 20 -7.61 3.22 -32.17
C THR A 20 -6.87 4.40 -32.77
N LEU A 21 -5.55 4.48 -32.56
CA LEU A 21 -4.70 5.56 -33.09
C LEU A 21 -4.61 5.58 -34.62
N ARG A 22 -4.88 4.46 -35.29
CA ARG A 22 -4.88 4.39 -36.76
C ARG A 22 -6.12 5.03 -37.38
N ARG A 23 -7.14 5.38 -36.57
CA ARG A 23 -8.42 5.95 -37.04
C ARG A 23 -8.39 7.48 -37.02
N ARG A 24 -7.50 8.09 -37.81
CA ARG A 24 -7.27 9.55 -37.82
C ARG A 24 -8.54 10.39 -37.94
N ASP A 25 -9.43 10.03 -38.87
CA ASP A 25 -10.70 10.75 -39.07
C ASP A 25 -11.60 10.72 -37.84
N ALA A 26 -11.63 9.59 -37.11
CA ALA A 26 -12.44 9.45 -35.90
C ALA A 26 -11.86 10.26 -34.74
N LEU A 27 -10.53 10.29 -34.59
CA LEU A 27 -9.86 11.11 -33.58
C LEU A 27 -10.09 12.60 -33.84
N GLN A 28 -10.05 13.02 -35.11
CA GLN A 28 -10.33 14.40 -35.50
C GLN A 28 -11.80 14.77 -35.25
N GLN A 29 -12.75 13.91 -35.61
CA GLN A 29 -14.18 14.12 -35.36
C GLN A 29 -14.51 14.21 -33.86
N ALA A 30 -13.78 13.48 -33.03
CA ALA A 30 -13.90 13.51 -31.58
C ALA A 30 -13.11 14.65 -30.90
N ASN A 31 -12.46 15.52 -31.69
CA ASN A 31 -11.60 16.60 -31.20
C ASN A 31 -10.53 16.12 -30.20
N ILE A 32 -9.93 14.95 -30.44
CA ILE A 32 -8.88 14.43 -29.56
C ILE A 32 -7.67 15.36 -29.63
N THR A 33 -7.23 15.86 -28.47
CA THR A 33 -6.06 16.74 -28.33
C THR A 33 -4.99 16.11 -27.45
N HIS A 34 -5.39 15.21 -26.55
CA HIS A 34 -4.51 14.55 -25.58
C HIS A 34 -4.59 13.04 -25.74
N VAL A 35 -3.44 12.38 -25.67
CA VAL A 35 -3.32 10.93 -25.70
C VAL A 35 -2.50 10.46 -24.51
N LEU A 36 -3.06 9.56 -23.71
CA LEU A 36 -2.38 8.85 -22.63
C LEU A 36 -2.14 7.40 -23.04
N SER A 37 -0.87 7.04 -23.22
CA SER A 37 -0.44 5.67 -23.52
C SER A 37 0.00 4.97 -22.24
N VAL A 38 -0.70 3.88 -21.88
CA VAL A 38 -0.42 3.10 -20.66
C VAL A 38 0.07 1.72 -21.07
N LEU A 39 1.34 1.64 -21.49
CA LEU A 39 1.99 0.43 -22.02
C LEU A 39 3.50 0.61 -22.15
N ARG A 40 4.26 -0.49 -22.00
CA ARG A 40 5.71 -0.55 -22.27
C ARG A 40 5.99 -1.13 -23.66
N LEU A 41 5.98 -0.29 -24.70
CA LEU A 41 6.40 -0.67 -26.06
C LEU A 41 7.02 0.54 -26.77
N PRO A 42 7.93 0.31 -27.74
CA PRO A 42 8.37 1.36 -28.65
C PRO A 42 7.17 1.95 -29.42
N LEU A 43 6.98 3.26 -29.32
CA LEU A 43 5.91 4.00 -29.98
C LEU A 43 6.48 4.79 -31.16
N ASP A 44 5.76 4.75 -32.28
CA ASP A 44 6.05 5.59 -33.44
C ASP A 44 5.69 7.05 -33.14
N GLN A 45 6.69 7.90 -32.95
CA GLN A 45 6.50 9.29 -32.54
C GLN A 45 5.66 10.10 -33.56
N ASP A 46 5.74 9.76 -34.85
CA ASP A 46 4.98 10.45 -35.90
C ASP A 46 3.47 10.23 -35.76
N LEU A 47 3.06 9.11 -35.14
CA LEU A 47 1.65 8.82 -34.85
C LEU A 47 1.07 9.75 -33.79
N PHE A 48 1.91 10.25 -32.87
CA PHE A 48 1.51 11.05 -31.71
C PHE A 48 1.79 12.54 -31.86
N ALA A 49 2.59 12.95 -32.85
CA ALA A 49 2.97 14.34 -33.11
C ALA A 49 1.81 15.37 -33.09
N PRO A 50 0.57 15.05 -33.53
CA PRO A 50 -0.56 15.99 -33.47
C PRO A 50 -1.14 16.21 -32.07
N PHE A 51 -0.78 15.40 -31.08
CA PHE A 51 -1.42 15.37 -29.77
C PHE A 51 -0.43 15.74 -28.67
N LYS A 52 -0.94 16.31 -27.57
CA LYS A 52 -0.19 16.27 -26.31
C LYS A 52 -0.15 14.83 -25.84
N HIS A 53 1.05 14.27 -25.63
CA HIS A 53 1.23 12.84 -25.39
C HIS A 53 1.92 12.59 -24.05
N MET A 54 1.33 11.71 -23.23
CA MET A 54 1.93 11.19 -22.01
C MET A 54 2.05 9.67 -22.13
N VAL A 55 3.20 9.13 -21.73
CA VAL A 55 3.47 7.69 -21.69
C VAL A 55 3.70 7.26 -20.25
N VAL A 56 3.00 6.20 -19.84
CA VAL A 56 3.22 5.48 -18.59
C VAL A 56 3.66 4.07 -18.96
N GLU A 57 4.93 3.76 -18.69
CA GLU A 57 5.58 2.53 -19.12
C GLU A 57 5.30 1.38 -18.15
N VAL A 58 4.14 0.74 -18.32
CA VAL A 58 3.69 -0.37 -17.47
C VAL A 58 3.32 -1.63 -18.26
N ASP A 59 3.66 -2.78 -17.71
CA ASP A 59 3.23 -4.09 -18.20
C ASP A 59 1.87 -4.52 -17.64
N ASP A 60 1.22 -5.48 -18.30
CA ASP A 60 -0.12 -5.94 -17.92
C ASP A 60 -0.08 -7.15 -16.98
N VAL A 61 0.62 -6.99 -15.87
CA VAL A 61 0.87 -8.05 -14.88
C VAL A 61 0.40 -7.58 -13.49
N GLU A 62 0.05 -8.54 -12.64
CA GLU A 62 -0.55 -8.25 -11.32
C GLU A 62 0.42 -7.57 -10.36
N ASP A 63 1.72 -7.79 -10.56
CA ASP A 63 2.78 -7.13 -9.84
C ASP A 63 3.16 -5.78 -10.46
N GLU A 64 2.58 -5.24 -11.52
CA GLU A 64 2.99 -3.89 -11.96
C GLU A 64 2.44 -2.79 -11.02
N ASN A 65 3.24 -1.78 -10.63
CA ASN A 65 2.77 -0.68 -9.78
C ASN A 65 2.19 0.46 -10.63
N LEU A 66 0.90 0.38 -10.97
CA LEU A 66 0.23 1.46 -11.70
C LEU A 66 -0.32 2.55 -10.77
N LEU A 67 -0.51 2.21 -9.49
CA LEU A 67 -1.06 3.07 -8.44
C LEU A 67 -0.28 4.39 -8.30
N GLU A 68 1.05 4.33 -8.37
CA GLU A 68 1.94 5.50 -8.26
C GLU A 68 1.72 6.56 -9.35
N HIS A 69 1.28 6.12 -10.54
CA HIS A 69 1.09 6.98 -11.69
C HIS A 69 -0.31 7.62 -11.73
N LEU A 70 -1.28 7.11 -10.96
CA LEU A 70 -2.67 7.54 -11.05
C LEU A 70 -2.85 9.06 -10.86
N PRO A 71 -2.20 9.72 -9.88
CA PRO A 71 -2.35 11.17 -9.73
C PRO A 71 -1.83 11.96 -10.94
N ALA A 72 -0.71 11.55 -11.51
CA ALA A 72 -0.15 12.19 -12.71
C ALA A 72 -1.06 11.97 -13.93
N THR A 73 -1.59 10.76 -14.11
CA THR A 73 -2.53 10.46 -15.20
C THR A 73 -3.85 11.22 -15.04
N ASN A 74 -4.36 11.35 -13.81
CA ASN A 74 -5.58 12.10 -13.54
C ASN A 74 -5.41 13.58 -13.90
N ARG A 75 -4.28 14.20 -13.53
CA ARG A 75 -3.96 15.58 -13.91
C ARG A 75 -3.87 15.74 -15.43
N PHE A 76 -3.22 14.81 -16.13
CA PHE A 76 -3.12 14.85 -17.58
C PHE A 76 -4.49 14.73 -18.27
N ILE A 77 -5.35 13.85 -17.78
CA ILE A 77 -6.72 13.71 -18.29
C ILE A 77 -7.52 14.99 -18.02
N GLN A 78 -7.45 15.53 -16.80
CA GLN A 78 -8.15 16.75 -16.42
C GLN A 78 -7.70 17.95 -17.28
N GLU A 79 -6.39 18.10 -17.52
CA GLU A 79 -5.84 19.15 -18.35
C GLU A 79 -6.41 19.13 -19.78
N GLY A 80 -6.48 17.95 -20.40
CA GLY A 80 -7.01 17.84 -21.75
C GLY A 80 -8.51 18.14 -21.84
N LEU A 81 -9.27 17.79 -20.81
CA LEU A 81 -10.69 18.09 -20.71
C LEU A 81 -10.95 19.58 -20.45
N ASP A 82 -10.17 20.21 -19.56
CA ASP A 82 -10.27 21.64 -19.26
C ASP A 82 -9.91 22.52 -20.47
N GLY A 83 -9.02 22.03 -21.34
CA GLY A 83 -8.72 22.65 -22.63
C GLY A 83 -9.85 22.58 -23.67
N GLY A 84 -10.99 21.98 -23.34
CA GLY A 84 -12.13 21.79 -24.25
C GLY A 84 -11.89 20.71 -25.32
N GLY A 85 -10.80 19.96 -25.21
CA GLY A 85 -10.44 18.86 -26.09
C GLY A 85 -10.96 17.51 -25.62
N GLY A 86 -10.82 16.51 -26.48
CA GLY A 86 -11.01 15.10 -26.13
C GLY A 86 -9.70 14.46 -25.67
N VAL A 87 -9.82 13.52 -24.74
CA VAL A 87 -8.70 12.74 -24.20
C VAL A 87 -8.88 11.27 -24.54
N LEU A 88 -7.90 10.67 -25.22
CA LEU A 88 -7.85 9.23 -25.48
C LEU A 88 -6.88 8.56 -24.50
N VAL A 89 -7.39 7.64 -23.69
CA VAL A 89 -6.57 6.75 -22.86
C VAL A 89 -6.51 5.38 -23.51
N HIS A 90 -5.31 4.89 -23.82
CA HIS A 90 -5.16 3.61 -24.49
C HIS A 90 -4.02 2.76 -23.94
N CYS A 91 -4.15 1.45 -24.13
CA CYS A 91 -3.07 0.49 -23.93
C CYS A 91 -2.95 -0.39 -25.18
N ALA A 92 -2.51 -1.65 -25.05
CA ALA A 92 -2.51 -2.59 -26.16
C ALA A 92 -3.93 -2.92 -26.64
N MET A 93 -4.77 -3.44 -25.73
CA MET A 93 -6.13 -3.92 -26.06
C MET A 93 -7.25 -2.97 -25.63
N GLY A 94 -6.95 -1.95 -24.81
CA GLY A 94 -7.99 -1.13 -24.19
C GLY A 94 -8.85 -1.91 -23.19
N LYS A 95 -8.23 -2.83 -22.43
CA LYS A 95 -8.92 -3.78 -21.55
C LYS A 95 -8.57 -3.57 -20.07
N SER A 96 -7.26 -3.59 -19.76
CA SER A 96 -6.75 -3.60 -18.40
C SER A 96 -6.07 -2.27 -18.02
N ARG A 97 -4.78 -2.09 -18.29
CA ARG A 97 -3.99 -0.86 -18.01
C ARG A 97 -4.69 0.48 -18.25
N SER A 98 -5.18 0.72 -19.47
CA SER A 98 -5.87 1.96 -19.82
C SER A 98 -7.20 2.12 -19.08
N ALA A 99 -7.90 1.00 -18.85
CA ALA A 99 -9.14 1.01 -18.09
C ALA A 99 -8.88 1.37 -16.64
N THR A 100 -7.79 0.89 -16.03
CA THR A 100 -7.36 1.26 -14.68
C THR A 100 -7.21 2.78 -14.54
N CYS A 101 -6.52 3.44 -15.47
CA CYS A 101 -6.38 4.91 -15.43
C CYS A 101 -7.72 5.65 -15.61
N VAL A 102 -8.58 5.19 -16.54
CA VAL A 102 -9.91 5.80 -16.73
C VAL A 102 -10.78 5.63 -15.49
N VAL A 103 -10.81 4.43 -14.90
CA VAL A 103 -11.57 4.14 -13.68
C VAL A 103 -11.06 4.99 -12.52
N ALA A 104 -9.75 5.05 -12.31
CA ALA A 104 -9.14 5.88 -11.28
C ALA A 104 -9.47 7.38 -11.44
N TYR A 105 -9.52 7.87 -12.67
CA TYR A 105 -9.91 9.24 -12.95
C TYR A 105 -11.40 9.48 -12.63
N LEU A 106 -12.30 8.57 -13.00
CA LEU A 106 -13.72 8.69 -12.67
C LEU A 106 -13.97 8.64 -11.16
N MET A 107 -13.28 7.75 -10.45
CA MET A 107 -13.33 7.68 -8.98
C MET A 107 -12.90 9.00 -8.36
N HIS A 108 -11.77 9.56 -8.79
CA HIS A 108 -11.24 10.84 -8.29
C HIS A 108 -12.17 12.02 -8.62
N LYS A 109 -12.67 12.09 -9.86
CA LYS A 109 -13.48 13.21 -10.36
C LYS A 109 -14.88 13.26 -9.74
N TYR A 110 -15.53 12.10 -9.61
CA TYR A 110 -16.93 11.99 -9.20
C TYR A 110 -17.11 11.45 -7.78
N ASN A 111 -16.02 11.09 -7.09
CA ASN A 111 -16.04 10.47 -5.76
C ASN A 111 -16.95 9.22 -5.70
N ILE A 112 -16.84 8.38 -6.74
CA ILE A 112 -17.59 7.12 -6.88
C ILE A 112 -16.68 5.93 -6.58
N ASN A 113 -17.28 4.80 -6.24
CA ASN A 113 -16.51 3.59 -5.94
C ASN A 113 -16.01 2.88 -7.22
N VAL A 114 -15.10 1.92 -7.05
CA VAL A 114 -14.47 1.17 -8.15
C VAL A 114 -15.50 0.46 -9.04
N SER A 115 -16.54 -0.14 -8.44
CA SER A 115 -17.57 -0.88 -9.17
C SER A 115 -18.39 0.05 -10.07
N GLU A 116 -18.83 1.18 -9.53
CA GLU A 116 -19.61 2.19 -10.27
C GLU A 116 -18.81 2.74 -11.45
N ALA A 117 -17.54 3.09 -11.22
CA ALA A 117 -16.65 3.58 -12.26
C ALA A 117 -16.39 2.51 -13.35
N LEU A 118 -16.16 1.25 -12.97
CA LEU A 118 -15.99 0.15 -13.92
C LEU A 118 -17.23 -0.08 -14.78
N ASP A 119 -18.42 -0.08 -14.18
CA ASP A 119 -19.67 -0.27 -14.90
C ASP A 119 -19.92 0.85 -15.91
N GLN A 120 -19.56 2.09 -15.55
CA GLN A 120 -19.61 3.22 -16.48
C GLN A 120 -18.66 3.04 -17.67
N VAL A 121 -17.41 2.61 -17.43
CA VAL A 121 -16.45 2.38 -18.53
C VAL A 121 -16.87 1.20 -19.41
N ARG A 122 -17.46 0.15 -18.83
CA ARG A 122 -17.95 -1.03 -19.55
C ARG A 122 -19.12 -0.73 -20.50
N GLN A 123 -19.91 0.30 -20.21
CA GLN A 123 -20.94 0.78 -21.14
C GLN A 123 -20.34 1.33 -22.45
N ALA A 124 -19.15 1.94 -22.40
CA ALA A 124 -18.42 2.35 -23.59
C ALA A 124 -17.69 1.17 -24.24
N ARG A 125 -17.07 0.32 -23.42
CA ARG A 125 -16.21 -0.77 -23.89
C ARG A 125 -16.37 -2.02 -23.03
N SER A 126 -17.24 -2.93 -23.46
CA SER A 126 -17.66 -4.10 -22.69
C SER A 126 -16.56 -5.09 -22.31
N ILE A 127 -15.43 -5.10 -23.05
CA ILE A 127 -14.29 -5.99 -22.76
C ILE A 127 -13.42 -5.52 -21.59
N VAL A 128 -13.74 -4.37 -20.98
CA VAL A 128 -12.96 -3.76 -19.89
C VAL A 128 -12.97 -4.65 -18.65
N GLU A 129 -11.76 -4.99 -18.22
CA GLU A 129 -11.47 -5.90 -17.12
C GLU A 129 -9.98 -5.72 -16.76
N PRO A 130 -9.67 -4.82 -15.82
CA PRO A 130 -8.35 -4.74 -15.18
C PRO A 130 -7.94 -6.09 -14.58
N ASN A 131 -6.65 -6.38 -14.59
CA ASN A 131 -6.13 -7.56 -13.90
C ASN A 131 -6.33 -7.45 -12.37
N GLU A 132 -6.17 -8.56 -11.64
CA GLU A 132 -6.41 -8.60 -10.19
C GLU A 132 -5.52 -7.64 -9.39
N GLY A 133 -4.26 -7.47 -9.80
CA GLY A 133 -3.33 -6.53 -9.18
C GLY A 133 -3.80 -5.08 -9.30
N PHE A 134 -4.24 -4.68 -10.50
CA PHE A 134 -4.79 -3.36 -10.73
C PHE A 134 -6.13 -3.14 -10.03
N MET A 135 -6.96 -4.17 -9.91
CA MET A 135 -8.19 -4.09 -9.11
C MET A 135 -7.89 -3.81 -7.64
N LYS A 136 -6.95 -4.53 -7.03
CA LYS A 136 -6.50 -4.28 -5.65
C LYS A 136 -5.93 -2.87 -5.49
N GLN A 137 -5.21 -2.38 -6.49
CA GLN A 137 -4.68 -1.00 -6.49
C GLN A 137 -5.79 0.05 -6.58
N LEU A 138 -6.83 -0.16 -7.39
CA LEU A 138 -7.98 0.74 -7.46
C LEU A 138 -8.77 0.75 -6.14
N GLU A 139 -8.97 -0.40 -5.52
CA GLU A 139 -9.60 -0.49 -4.19
C GLU A 139 -8.80 0.27 -3.14
N MET A 140 -7.47 0.09 -3.12
CA MET A 140 -6.57 0.85 -2.24
C MET A 140 -6.64 2.36 -2.53
N TYR A 141 -6.67 2.75 -3.81
CA TYR A 141 -6.81 4.15 -4.20
C TYR A 141 -8.11 4.76 -3.68
N GLY A 142 -9.23 4.03 -3.75
CA GLY A 142 -10.50 4.42 -3.17
C GLY A 142 -10.47 4.52 -1.64
N GLN A 143 -9.85 3.56 -0.95
CA GLN A 143 -9.68 3.57 0.51
C GLN A 143 -8.84 4.76 0.99
N MET A 144 -7.91 5.24 0.17
CA MET A 144 -7.10 6.43 0.42
C MET A 144 -7.83 7.74 0.04
N ASN A 145 -9.10 7.68 -0.35
CA ASN A 145 -9.90 8.81 -0.85
C ASN A 145 -9.26 9.50 -2.06
N THR A 146 -8.66 8.71 -2.96
CA THR A 146 -8.09 9.17 -4.23
C THR A 146 -7.17 10.39 -4.08
N PRO A 147 -6.02 10.28 -3.38
CA PRO A 147 -5.19 11.44 -3.06
C PRO A 147 -4.44 11.98 -4.28
N ASP A 148 -4.23 13.30 -4.33
CA ASP A 148 -3.41 13.94 -5.37
C ASP A 148 -1.89 13.68 -5.21
N ASN A 149 -1.47 13.32 -4.00
CA ASN A 149 -0.11 12.89 -3.67
C ASN A 149 -0.16 11.53 -2.95
N ILE A 150 0.12 10.47 -3.69
CA ILE A 150 0.02 9.11 -3.18
C ILE A 150 1.25 8.69 -2.37
N GLU A 151 2.42 9.25 -2.68
CA GLU A 151 3.70 8.92 -2.03
C GLU A 151 3.72 9.33 -0.55
N GLU A 152 2.96 10.36 -0.18
CA GLU A 152 2.81 10.81 1.21
C GLU A 152 1.77 10.00 2.00
N THR A 153 1.02 9.11 1.34
CA THR A 153 -0.07 8.37 2.00
C THR A 153 0.48 7.16 2.77
N PRO A 154 0.24 7.05 4.10
CA PRO A 154 0.79 5.96 4.91
C PRO A 154 0.40 4.55 4.44
N ALA A 155 -0.83 4.39 3.94
CA ALA A 155 -1.31 3.10 3.41
C ALA A 155 -0.51 2.67 2.17
N TYR A 156 -0.24 3.60 1.25
CA TYR A 156 0.58 3.36 0.07
C TYR A 156 2.04 3.03 0.44
N GLN A 157 2.66 3.84 1.31
CA GLN A 157 4.02 3.61 1.77
C GLN A 157 4.18 2.22 2.43
N ARG A 158 3.19 1.80 3.23
CA ARG A 158 3.18 0.45 3.82
C ARG A 158 3.07 -0.65 2.76
N TRP A 159 2.22 -0.47 1.76
CA TRP A 159 2.08 -1.44 0.66
C TRP A 159 3.36 -1.58 -0.15
N VAL A 160 4.02 -0.47 -0.50
CA VAL A 160 5.33 -0.48 -1.18
C VAL A 160 6.38 -1.19 -0.33
N TYR A 161 6.44 -0.89 0.96
CA TYR A 161 7.36 -1.53 1.89
C TYR A 161 7.15 -3.06 1.99
N GLN A 162 5.91 -3.52 2.14
CA GLN A 162 5.60 -4.95 2.20
C GLN A 162 6.07 -5.68 0.94
N ARG A 163 5.91 -5.04 -0.21
CA ARG A 163 6.32 -5.58 -1.49
C ARG A 163 7.83 -5.62 -1.67
N GLU A 164 8.55 -4.60 -1.21
CA GLU A 164 10.02 -4.61 -1.16
C GLU A 164 10.54 -5.75 -0.28
N VAL A 165 9.91 -5.97 0.89
CA VAL A 165 10.27 -7.09 1.78
C VAL A 165 10.03 -8.44 1.09
N GLU A 166 8.92 -8.58 0.38
CA GLU A 166 8.61 -9.80 -0.38
C GLU A 166 9.63 -10.06 -1.50
N LEU A 167 9.98 -9.04 -2.28
CA LEU A 167 10.99 -9.11 -3.34
C LEU A 167 12.38 -9.45 -2.78
N SER A 168 12.81 -8.74 -1.74
CA SER A 168 14.09 -9.00 -1.06
C SER A 168 14.16 -10.44 -0.58
N ARG A 169 13.08 -10.94 0.04
CA ARG A 169 12.97 -12.33 0.48
C ARG A 169 13.06 -13.32 -0.68
N ALA A 170 12.37 -13.07 -1.79
CA ALA A 170 12.42 -13.94 -2.97
C ALA A 170 13.84 -14.06 -3.54
N CYS A 171 14.64 -13.00 -3.43
CA CYS A 171 16.06 -12.97 -3.80
C CYS A 171 17.01 -13.48 -2.70
N GLY A 172 16.49 -13.86 -1.52
CA GLY A 172 17.31 -14.29 -0.39
C GLY A 172 18.13 -13.17 0.24
N GLN A 173 17.66 -11.92 0.14
CA GLN A 173 18.32 -10.71 0.61
C GLN A 173 17.51 -10.00 1.70
N ALA A 174 18.18 -9.13 2.46
CA ALA A 174 17.51 -8.16 3.33
C ALA A 174 17.09 -6.94 2.49
N PRO A 175 16.00 -6.24 2.88
CA PRO A 175 15.65 -4.96 2.26
C PRO A 175 16.80 -3.96 2.34
N GLU A 176 16.91 -3.13 1.31
CA GLU A 176 17.84 -1.99 1.32
C GLU A 176 17.51 -1.04 2.48
N ALA A 177 18.54 -0.50 3.14
CA ALA A 177 18.39 0.33 4.33
C ALA A 177 17.41 1.51 4.15
N GLU A 178 17.48 2.20 3.01
CA GLU A 178 16.63 3.35 2.66
C GLU A 178 15.16 2.96 2.44
N LYS A 179 14.87 1.69 2.19
CA LYS A 179 13.53 1.17 1.94
C LYS A 179 12.88 0.56 3.18
N ILE A 180 13.58 0.49 4.32
CA ILE A 180 13.00 0.00 5.57
C ILE A 180 12.06 1.05 6.14
N ARG A 181 10.78 0.69 6.25
CA ARG A 181 9.76 1.53 6.88
C ARG A 181 9.75 1.34 8.40
N PHE A 182 9.95 2.42 9.14
CA PHE A 182 9.87 2.44 10.60
C PHE A 182 8.51 3.00 11.04
N GLU A 183 7.63 2.15 11.58
CA GLU A 183 6.22 2.53 11.80
C GLU A 183 6.02 3.61 12.86
N ASP A 184 6.97 3.80 13.78
CA ASP A 184 6.90 4.85 14.80
C ASP A 184 7.26 6.26 14.30
N GLU A 185 7.75 6.40 13.05
CA GLU A 185 8.00 7.69 12.39
C GLU A 185 6.76 8.24 11.68
N HIS A 186 5.70 7.43 11.55
CA HIS A 186 4.47 7.80 10.88
C HIS A 186 3.35 8.05 11.89
N VAL A 187 2.51 9.05 11.63
CA VAL A 187 1.41 9.42 12.54
C VAL A 187 0.41 8.27 12.66
N THR A 188 0.20 7.82 13.90
CA THR A 188 -0.85 6.87 14.25
C THR A 188 -1.90 7.55 15.11
N ASP A 189 -3.16 7.58 14.68
CA ASP A 189 -4.28 8.11 15.49
C ASP A 189 -4.67 7.18 16.65
N GLN A 190 -4.04 6.00 16.76
CA GLN A 190 -4.37 5.01 17.77
C GLN A 190 -3.68 5.33 19.10
N THR A 191 -4.47 5.45 20.15
CA THR A 191 -3.94 5.47 21.52
C THR A 191 -3.52 4.06 21.93
N PRO A 192 -2.25 3.84 22.33
CA PRO A 192 -1.79 2.52 22.71
C PRO A 192 -2.40 2.07 24.03
N SER A 193 -2.88 0.83 24.09
CA SER A 193 -3.48 0.23 25.28
C SER A 193 -2.44 -0.12 26.35
N PHE A 194 -1.25 -0.53 25.91
CA PHE A 194 -0.11 -0.81 26.77
C PHE A 194 1.22 -0.53 26.06
N GLU A 195 2.28 -0.50 26.85
CA GLU A 195 3.65 -0.28 26.42
C GLU A 195 4.53 -1.46 26.86
N LEU A 196 5.47 -1.83 26.00
CA LEU A 196 6.47 -2.86 26.22
C LEU A 196 7.79 -2.20 26.63
N ARG A 197 8.30 -2.58 27.81
CA ARG A 197 9.50 -2.01 28.41
C ARG A 197 10.58 -3.06 28.59
N CYS A 198 11.84 -2.67 28.45
CA CYS A 198 12.97 -3.53 28.76
C CYS A 198 12.93 -3.95 30.24
N ARG A 199 12.95 -5.25 30.52
CA ARG A 199 12.87 -5.78 31.90
C ARG A 199 14.05 -5.37 32.79
N LYS A 200 15.23 -5.14 32.20
CA LYS A 200 16.44 -4.74 32.94
C LYS A 200 16.45 -3.26 33.35
N CYS A 201 16.03 -2.36 32.47
CA CYS A 201 16.24 -0.91 32.66
C CYS A 201 14.95 -0.06 32.55
N ARG A 202 13.81 -0.71 32.31
CA ARG A 202 12.45 -0.14 32.16
C ARG A 202 12.30 0.89 31.04
N ARG A 203 13.27 1.00 30.14
CA ARG A 203 13.16 1.84 28.93
C ARG A 203 12.02 1.31 28.04
N PRO A 204 11.09 2.17 27.60
CA PRO A 204 10.12 1.85 26.55
C PRO A 204 10.80 1.39 25.27
N LEU A 205 10.27 0.33 24.67
CA LEU A 205 10.77 -0.24 23.42
C LEU A 205 9.69 -0.29 22.34
N ALA A 206 8.43 -0.54 22.69
CA ALA A 206 7.34 -0.58 21.74
C ALA A 206 6.01 -0.29 22.45
N THR A 207 4.98 0.05 21.68
CA THR A 207 3.60 0.17 22.16
C THR A 207 2.72 -0.85 21.46
N SER A 208 1.53 -1.10 22.02
CA SER A 208 0.61 -2.13 21.53
C SER A 208 0.17 -1.95 20.07
N GLN A 209 0.23 -0.72 19.53
CA GLN A 209 -0.20 -0.39 18.18
C GLN A 209 0.75 -0.91 17.08
N PHE A 210 2.00 -1.21 17.44
CA PHE A 210 3.01 -1.74 16.51
C PHE A 210 3.13 -3.26 16.60
N LEU A 211 2.21 -3.92 17.31
CA LEU A 211 2.20 -5.37 17.43
C LEU A 211 1.55 -6.00 16.21
N ILE A 212 2.25 -6.97 15.62
CA ILE A 212 1.69 -7.81 14.57
C ILE A 212 0.92 -8.95 15.26
N PRO A 213 -0.42 -8.99 15.12
CA PRO A 213 -1.22 -10.06 15.68
C PRO A 213 -0.89 -11.36 14.95
N HIS A 214 -0.70 -12.41 15.73
CA HIS A 214 -0.58 -13.77 15.21
C HIS A 214 -1.30 -14.67 16.20
N THR A 215 -2.28 -15.42 15.70
CA THR A 215 -3.04 -16.38 16.50
C THR A 215 -2.55 -17.79 16.19
N PRO A 216 -2.61 -18.71 17.15
CA PRO A 216 -2.44 -20.12 16.84
C PRO A 216 -3.51 -20.50 15.82
N THR A 217 -3.11 -20.94 14.63
CA THR A 217 -4.04 -21.48 13.64
C THR A 217 -4.70 -22.71 14.25
N THR A 218 -5.94 -22.61 14.74
CA THR A 218 -6.74 -23.77 15.10
C THR A 218 -7.22 -24.45 13.82
N MET A 219 -6.28 -25.02 13.05
CA MET A 219 -6.61 -25.96 11.97
C MET A 219 -6.66 -27.35 12.58
N PHE A 220 -7.89 -27.86 12.70
CA PHE A 220 -8.33 -29.27 12.70
C PHE A 220 -7.22 -30.35 12.55
N ASN A 221 -6.39 -30.54 13.58
CA ASN A 221 -5.56 -31.73 13.71
C ASN A 221 -5.79 -32.35 15.09
N ASN A 222 -6.65 -33.38 15.08
CA ASN A 222 -7.12 -34.18 16.20
C ASN A 222 -6.02 -35.05 16.86
N ARG A 223 -4.80 -34.53 17.06
CA ARG A 223 -3.70 -35.33 17.65
C ARG A 223 -2.86 -34.68 18.75
N THR A 224 -3.12 -33.45 19.17
CA THR A 224 -2.49 -32.94 20.41
C THR A 224 -3.42 -31.98 21.15
N ASN A 225 -3.96 -32.43 22.28
CA ASN A 225 -4.59 -31.57 23.29
C ASN A 225 -3.54 -30.66 23.94
N LYS A 226 -3.09 -29.61 23.25
CA LYS A 226 -2.34 -28.51 23.86
C LYS A 226 -3.21 -27.26 23.82
N PRO A 227 -3.45 -26.60 24.97
CA PRO A 227 -4.14 -25.31 24.99
C PRO A 227 -3.37 -24.31 24.10
N PRO A 228 -4.04 -23.27 23.55
CA PRO A 228 -3.35 -22.20 22.83
C PRO A 228 -2.30 -21.60 23.77
N SER A 229 -1.04 -21.97 23.55
CA SER A 229 0.05 -21.55 24.42
C SER A 229 0.30 -20.07 24.19
N ASP A 230 0.31 -19.30 25.26
CA ASP A 230 0.67 -17.89 25.24
C ASP A 230 2.04 -17.73 24.54
N CYS A 231 2.06 -17.01 23.40
CA CYS A 231 3.23 -16.98 22.51
C CYS A 231 4.48 -16.46 23.24
N ALA A 232 5.65 -17.03 22.99
CA ALA A 232 6.89 -16.63 23.68
C ALA A 232 7.45 -15.26 23.24
N HIS A 233 6.93 -14.72 22.14
CA HIS A 233 7.42 -13.53 21.46
C HIS A 233 6.31 -12.53 21.20
N TYR A 234 6.64 -11.25 21.31
CA TYR A 234 5.87 -10.16 20.72
C TYR A 234 6.46 -9.88 19.33
N PHE A 235 5.67 -10.03 18.27
CA PHE A 235 6.08 -9.64 16.92
C PHE A 235 5.68 -8.19 16.66
N LEU A 236 6.55 -7.46 15.97
CA LEU A 236 6.42 -6.02 15.80
C LEU A 236 6.74 -5.62 14.37
N ASP A 237 6.19 -4.49 13.95
CA ASP A 237 6.77 -3.74 12.84
C ASP A 237 8.15 -3.17 13.21
N PRO A 238 9.02 -2.83 12.24
CA PRO A 238 10.28 -2.14 12.51
C PRO A 238 10.04 -0.82 13.25
N LEU A 239 10.84 -0.56 14.29
CA LEU A 239 10.80 0.69 15.06
C LEU A 239 12.14 1.40 14.99
N SER A 240 12.13 2.72 15.05
CA SER A 240 13.27 3.60 14.78
C SER A 240 14.50 3.28 15.63
N TRP A 241 14.31 2.83 16.87
CA TRP A 241 15.42 2.44 17.74
C TRP A 241 16.16 1.18 17.28
N MET A 242 15.54 0.35 16.43
CA MET A 242 16.13 -0.86 15.84
C MET A 242 17.00 -0.53 14.61
N ARG A 243 16.88 0.69 14.07
CA ARG A 243 17.57 1.16 12.86
C ARG A 243 19.06 0.80 12.79
N PRO A 244 19.89 1.03 13.84
CA PRO A 244 21.32 0.73 13.77
C PRO A 244 21.65 -0.75 13.50
N GLU A 245 20.71 -1.66 13.79
CA GLU A 245 20.85 -3.08 13.52
C GLU A 245 20.21 -3.49 12.19
N LEU A 246 19.01 -2.99 11.89
CA LEU A 246 18.27 -3.40 10.68
C LEU A 246 18.91 -2.89 9.38
N GLU A 247 19.58 -1.73 9.40
CA GLU A 247 20.24 -1.15 8.22
C GLU A 247 21.60 -1.78 7.90
N GLN A 248 22.06 -2.78 8.67
CA GLN A 248 23.34 -3.45 8.42
C GLN A 248 23.32 -4.40 7.20
N GLY A 249 22.16 -4.59 6.56
CA GLY A 249 22.00 -5.48 5.40
C GLY A 249 22.11 -6.98 5.72
N LYS A 250 22.02 -7.35 7.01
CA LYS A 250 22.03 -8.76 7.44
C LYS A 250 20.64 -9.37 7.33
N LEU A 251 20.58 -10.67 7.03
CA LEU A 251 19.32 -11.42 6.96
C LEU A 251 18.65 -11.64 8.32
N ASP A 252 19.46 -11.80 9.37
CA ASP A 252 19.00 -12.01 10.73
C ASP A 252 20.00 -11.45 11.74
N GLY A 253 19.53 -11.23 12.96
CA GLY A 253 20.38 -10.72 14.03
C GLY A 253 19.64 -10.52 15.35
N ARG A 254 20.33 -9.88 16.29
CA ARG A 254 19.87 -9.69 17.67
C ARG A 254 19.51 -8.24 17.90
N LEU A 255 18.41 -8.00 18.61
CA LEU A 255 18.00 -6.66 19.00
C LEU A 255 18.40 -6.40 20.45
N GLU A 256 19.14 -5.32 20.67
CA GLU A 256 19.62 -4.90 21.98
C GLU A 256 18.93 -3.62 22.47
N CYS A 257 18.66 -3.56 23.77
CA CYS A 257 18.06 -2.36 24.34
C CYS A 257 19.03 -1.18 24.24
N PRO A 258 18.63 -0.04 23.64
CA PRO A 258 19.52 1.11 23.41
C PRO A 258 19.98 1.82 24.69
N LYS A 259 19.43 1.47 25.87
CA LYS A 259 19.86 2.02 27.16
C LYS A 259 20.83 1.11 27.92
N CYS A 260 20.71 -0.21 27.81
CA CYS A 260 21.43 -1.15 28.68
C CYS A 260 22.10 -2.31 27.95
N ASN A 261 22.10 -2.27 26.61
CA ASN A 261 22.72 -3.22 25.67
C ASN A 261 22.42 -4.69 25.98
N THR A 262 21.27 -4.94 26.60
CA THR A 262 20.81 -6.29 26.89
C THR A 262 19.99 -6.74 25.72
N ASN A 263 20.25 -7.96 25.24
CA ASN A 263 19.42 -8.57 24.22
C ASN A 263 17.96 -8.65 24.71
N VAL A 264 17.08 -8.03 23.93
CA VAL A 264 15.63 -7.99 24.17
C VAL A 264 14.84 -8.74 23.10
N GLY A 265 15.48 -9.13 21.99
CA GLY A 265 14.80 -9.68 20.84
C GLY A 265 15.74 -10.11 19.72
N LYS A 266 15.14 -10.40 18.56
CA LYS A 266 15.82 -10.79 17.33
C LYS A 266 14.96 -10.46 16.11
N TYR A 267 15.61 -10.33 14.96
CA TYR A 267 14.95 -10.17 13.66
C TYR A 267 15.41 -11.27 12.70
N ALA A 268 14.55 -11.58 11.72
CA ALA A 268 14.86 -12.42 10.58
C ALA A 268 14.01 -11.98 9.38
N TRP A 269 14.62 -11.44 8.33
CA TRP A 269 13.91 -10.95 7.14
C TRP A 269 13.22 -12.06 6.36
N GLN A 270 13.79 -13.28 6.38
CA GLN A 270 13.15 -14.46 5.80
C GLN A 270 11.97 -15.00 6.62
N GLY A 271 11.71 -14.40 7.79
CA GLY A 271 10.62 -14.77 8.67
C GLY A 271 11.03 -15.66 9.83
N MET A 272 10.10 -15.84 10.76
CA MET A 272 10.31 -16.63 11.96
C MET A 272 9.02 -17.37 12.32
N GLN A 273 9.16 -18.65 12.67
CA GLN A 273 8.05 -19.43 13.19
C GLN A 273 7.86 -19.14 14.69
N CYS A 274 6.66 -18.74 15.06
CA CYS A 274 6.28 -18.54 16.46
C CYS A 274 6.05 -19.89 17.17
N SER A 275 6.05 -19.89 18.50
CA SER A 275 5.68 -21.04 19.32
C SER A 275 4.23 -21.52 19.09
N CYS A 276 3.37 -20.68 18.52
CA CYS A 276 2.02 -21.06 18.09
C CYS A 276 1.94 -21.64 16.67
N SER A 277 3.10 -21.94 16.06
CA SER A 277 3.28 -22.47 14.70
C SER A 277 3.01 -21.49 13.55
N GLU A 278 2.55 -20.27 13.83
CA GLU A 278 2.35 -19.23 12.82
C GLU A 278 3.69 -18.68 12.33
N TRP A 279 3.82 -18.46 11.02
CA TRP A 279 5.02 -17.90 10.41
C TRP A 279 4.84 -16.39 10.23
N VAL A 280 5.72 -15.59 10.84
CA VAL A 280 5.66 -14.12 10.73
C VAL A 280 6.78 -13.62 9.84
N VAL A 281 6.45 -12.77 8.86
CA VAL A 281 7.38 -12.22 7.86
C VAL A 281 7.13 -10.70 7.71
N PRO A 282 8.16 -9.84 7.89
CA PRO A 282 9.46 -10.18 8.43
C PRO A 282 9.34 -10.58 9.91
N GLY A 283 10.22 -11.46 10.37
CA GLY A 283 10.19 -11.97 11.74
C GLY A 283 10.93 -11.05 12.70
N ILE A 284 10.36 -9.89 13.06
CA ILE A 284 10.93 -8.96 14.06
C ILE A 284 10.23 -9.20 15.40
N SER A 285 10.99 -9.57 16.43
CA SER A 285 10.38 -9.99 17.70
C SER A 285 11.13 -9.53 18.95
N LEU A 286 10.38 -9.23 20.00
CA LEU A 286 10.88 -9.09 21.37
C LEU A 286 10.51 -10.34 22.19
N ALA A 287 11.45 -10.84 22.98
CA ALA A 287 11.24 -12.01 23.82
C ALA A 287 10.44 -11.63 25.08
N LYS A 288 9.28 -12.26 25.33
CA LYS A 288 8.43 -11.96 26.50
C LYS A 288 9.20 -12.09 27.82
N SER A 289 10.17 -13.01 27.91
CA SER A 289 11.00 -13.20 29.10
C SER A 289 11.89 -11.99 29.45
N ARG A 290 12.16 -11.10 28.48
CA ARG A 290 13.03 -9.92 28.57
C ARG A 290 12.25 -8.59 28.59
N ILE A 291 10.93 -8.65 28.54
CA ILE A 291 10.04 -7.48 28.40
C ILE A 291 9.01 -7.47 29.53
N ASP A 292 8.70 -6.29 30.04
CA ASP A 292 7.57 -6.06 30.94
C ASP A 292 6.49 -5.26 30.21
N GLU A 293 5.24 -5.65 30.41
CA GLU A 293 4.06 -4.90 29.94
C GLU A 293 3.64 -3.87 30.99
N SER A 294 3.47 -2.61 30.58
CA SER A 294 2.92 -1.55 31.42
C SER A 294 1.69 -0.94 30.77
N LYS A 295 0.52 -1.07 31.42
CA LYS A 295 -0.71 -0.40 31.00
C LYS A 295 -0.64 1.07 31.44
N LYS A 296 -1.05 1.99 30.55
CA LYS A 296 -1.31 3.38 30.98
C LYS A 296 -2.59 3.34 31.82
N SER A 297 -2.45 3.37 33.15
CA SER A 297 -3.61 3.61 34.01
C SER A 297 -4.24 4.93 33.59
N ALA A 298 -5.54 4.92 33.29
CA ALA A 298 -6.32 6.15 33.29
C ALA A 298 -6.02 6.86 34.61
N VAL A 299 -5.65 8.14 34.54
CA VAL A 299 -5.29 8.98 35.67
C VAL A 299 -6.33 8.77 36.77
N THR A 300 -5.98 7.97 37.77
CA THR A 300 -6.84 7.75 38.91
C THR A 300 -6.67 9.01 39.74
N GLU A 301 -7.77 9.72 39.96
CA GLU A 301 -7.81 10.90 40.81
C GLU A 301 -6.94 10.71 42.05
N ILE A 302 -6.14 11.72 42.33
CA ILE A 302 -5.20 11.83 43.44
C ILE A 302 -5.84 11.22 44.70
N ARG A 303 -5.36 10.05 45.15
CA ARG A 303 -5.71 9.50 46.45
C ARG A 303 -5.32 10.52 47.51
N ARG A 304 -6.31 11.21 48.09
CA ARG A 304 -6.08 12.04 49.28
C ARG A 304 -5.60 11.12 50.41
N PRO A 305 -4.59 11.55 51.19
CA PRO A 305 -4.11 10.77 52.32
C PRO A 305 -5.24 10.64 53.37
N PRO A 306 -5.38 9.48 54.02
CA PRO A 306 -6.38 9.30 55.07
C PRO A 306 -5.93 10.05 56.32
N GLY A 307 -6.67 11.10 56.74
CA GLY A 307 -6.38 11.77 58.02
C GLY A 307 -6.73 13.24 58.17
N MET A 308 -7.72 13.80 57.48
CA MET A 308 -8.29 15.12 57.87
C MET A 308 -9.74 14.96 58.31
N ASN A 309 -9.91 14.70 59.61
CA ASN A 309 -11.13 14.98 60.35
C ASN A 309 -11.11 16.44 60.84
N ASN A 310 -12.31 16.94 61.15
CA ASN A 310 -12.67 18.22 61.80
C ASN A 310 -12.96 19.34 60.79
N LEU A 311 -14.12 19.99 60.76
CA LEU A 311 -15.13 20.30 61.79
C LEU A 311 -16.55 20.20 61.21
#